data_AF-A0A1Y2GPY6-F1
#
_entry.id   AF-A0A1Y2GPY6-F1
#
_cell.length_a   1.000
_cell.length_b   1.000
_cell.length_c   1.000
_cell.angle_alpha   90.00
_cell.angle_beta   90.00
_cell.angle_gamma   90.00
#
_symmetry.space_group_name_H-M   'P 1'
#
loop_
_entity.id
_entity.type
_entity.pdbx_description
1 polymer ?
#
loop_
_entity_poly.entity_id
_entity_poly.type
_entity_poly.pdbx_seq_one_letter_code
_entity_poly.pdbx_strand_id
1 'polypeptide(L)'
;MTTPTIPFWEPDWKRVQAPLVALRRQLASFPSPPLRIMKVSQLDADLLDDELLETMKEQLWSAFSLFKPTFKDKFKPELALVLNLVMYKFSVYDMGATYGSQLQNLAYRNERKHRGGLQSTAIDTPLTKAQKIAYGVFTVGGQYVMERLNRVVTEQGWGELQEDNIRRKAWNLLQKGTSVFRTVSLLNFLAFLYAGKYRSVLERVLAMRLVYADRNSNRQASFEFLNRQMVWHAFTVSNRKMNQ
;
A
#
# COMPACT_ATOMS: atom_id res chain seq x y z
N MET A 1 5.54 -68.35 25.28
CA MET A 1 5.91 -67.34 24.26
C MET A 1 4.65 -66.65 23.81
N THR A 2 4.32 -65.48 24.36
CA THR A 2 3.13 -64.71 23.99
C THR A 2 3.45 -63.89 22.74
N THR A 3 2.85 -64.23 21.61
CA THR A 3 2.93 -63.44 20.38
C THR A 3 2.28 -62.08 20.64
N PRO A 4 2.97 -60.95 20.35
CA PRO A 4 2.37 -59.64 20.51
C PRO A 4 1.18 -59.49 19.57
N THR A 5 0.02 -59.17 20.11
CA THR A 5 -1.21 -58.90 19.36
C THR A 5 -1.04 -57.59 18.60
N ILE A 6 -0.82 -57.67 17.29
CA ILE A 6 -0.73 -56.49 16.43
C ILE A 6 -2.15 -55.90 16.26
N PRO A 7 -2.33 -54.58 16.44
CA PRO A 7 -3.61 -53.94 16.19
C PRO A 7 -4.07 -54.13 14.74
N PHE A 8 -5.35 -54.40 14.52
CA PHE A 8 -5.89 -54.66 13.17
C PHE A 8 -5.67 -53.51 12.17
N TRP A 9 -5.51 -52.27 12.65
CA TRP A 9 -5.33 -51.06 11.83
C TRP A 9 -3.89 -50.81 11.38
N GLU A 10 -2.89 -51.43 12.02
CA GLU A 10 -1.48 -51.20 11.73
C GLU A 10 -1.07 -51.55 10.28
N PRO A 11 -1.49 -52.69 9.69
CA PRO A 11 -1.22 -52.98 8.28
C PRO A 11 -1.89 -51.98 7.33
N ASP A 12 -3.10 -51.52 7.64
CA ASP A 12 -3.81 -50.55 6.81
C ASP A 12 -3.18 -49.15 6.89
N TRP A 13 -2.71 -48.74 8.07
CA TRP A 13 -1.94 -47.52 8.25
C TRP A 13 -0.66 -47.52 7.40
N LYS A 14 0.09 -48.63 7.41
CA LYS A 14 1.30 -48.78 6.58
C LYS A 14 1.00 -48.71 5.08
N ARG A 15 -0.13 -49.27 4.63
CA ARG A 15 -0.58 -49.19 3.21
C ARG A 15 -0.96 -47.76 2.80
N VAL A 16 -1.58 -47.00 3.69
CA VAL A 16 -2.11 -45.66 3.40
C VAL A 16 -1.02 -44.57 3.52
N GLN A 17 0.09 -44.83 4.20
CA GLN A 17 1.15 -43.84 4.41
C GLN A 17 1.80 -43.35 3.10
N ALA A 18 2.09 -44.24 2.15
CA ALA A 18 2.67 -43.88 0.85
C ALA A 18 1.74 -42.98 -0.01
N PRO A 19 0.47 -43.34 -0.25
CA PRO A 19 -0.45 -42.47 -0.99
C PRO A 19 -0.76 -41.16 -0.27
N LEU A 20 -0.80 -41.13 1.07
CA LEU A 20 -0.95 -39.88 1.83
C LEU A 20 0.23 -38.93 1.62
N VAL A 21 1.46 -39.43 1.61
CA VAL A 21 2.66 -38.61 1.33
C VAL A 21 2.64 -38.11 -0.11
N ALA A 22 2.25 -38.96 -1.07
CA ALA A 22 2.10 -38.56 -2.47
C ALA A 22 1.01 -37.48 -2.62
N LEU A 23 -0.15 -37.65 -2.00
CA LEU A 23 -1.25 -36.70 -2.01
C LEU A 23 -0.84 -35.38 -1.33
N ARG A 24 -0.13 -35.43 -0.20
CA ARG A 24 0.39 -34.22 0.48
C ARG A 24 1.37 -33.45 -0.42
N ARG A 25 2.23 -34.14 -1.16
CA ARG A 25 3.14 -33.52 -2.13
C ARG A 25 2.39 -32.91 -3.31
N GLN A 26 1.34 -33.59 -3.79
CA GLN A 26 0.47 -33.07 -4.84
C GLN A 26 -0.36 -31.87 -4.36
N LEU A 27 -0.88 -31.89 -3.14
CA LEU A 27 -1.59 -30.78 -2.48
C LEU A 27 -0.75 -29.50 -2.44
N ALA A 28 0.56 -29.62 -2.26
CA ALA A 28 1.49 -28.50 -2.33
C ALA A 28 1.71 -27.91 -3.74
N SER A 29 1.23 -28.59 -4.79
CA SER A 29 1.32 -28.16 -6.18
C SER A 29 0.00 -27.60 -6.74
N PHE A 30 -1.12 -27.72 -6.00
CA PHE A 30 -2.39 -27.18 -6.48
C PHE A 30 -2.34 -25.64 -6.48
N PRO A 31 -2.73 -25.00 -7.59
CA PRO A 31 -2.79 -23.55 -7.66
C PRO A 31 -3.87 -23.05 -6.71
N SER A 32 -3.51 -22.14 -5.80
CA SER A 32 -4.49 -21.48 -4.96
C SER A 32 -5.35 -20.53 -5.79
N PRO A 33 -6.64 -20.33 -5.46
CA PRO A 33 -7.47 -19.36 -6.15
C PRO A 33 -6.84 -17.96 -6.08
N PRO A 34 -6.88 -17.19 -7.18
CA PRO A 34 -6.25 -15.87 -7.20
C PRO A 34 -6.97 -14.94 -6.22
N LEU A 35 -6.21 -14.39 -5.27
CA LEU A 35 -6.70 -13.33 -4.40
C LEU A 35 -7.05 -12.11 -5.25
N ARG A 36 -8.32 -11.71 -5.22
CA ARG A 36 -8.81 -10.50 -5.88
C ARG A 36 -9.22 -9.49 -4.81
N ILE A 37 -8.57 -8.33 -4.82
CA ILE A 37 -8.91 -7.19 -3.98
C ILE A 37 -9.62 -6.17 -4.87
N MET A 38 -10.62 -5.48 -4.32
CA MET A 38 -11.30 -4.40 -5.04
C MET A 38 -10.31 -3.28 -5.37
N LYS A 39 -10.20 -2.96 -6.66
CA LYS A 39 -9.33 -1.88 -7.16
C LYS A 39 -9.77 -0.52 -6.64
N VAL A 40 -11.08 -0.30 -6.54
CA VAL A 40 -11.68 0.94 -6.02
C VAL A 40 -11.24 1.19 -4.58
N SER A 41 -11.36 0.19 -3.70
CA SER A 41 -10.90 0.29 -2.31
C SER A 41 -9.39 0.62 -2.18
N GLN A 42 -8.54 0.09 -3.08
CA GLN A 42 -7.11 0.44 -3.12
C GLN A 42 -6.86 1.89 -3.59
N LEU A 43 -7.67 2.40 -4.51
CA LEU A 43 -7.55 3.78 -5.00
C LEU A 43 -8.12 4.78 -4.00
N ASP A 44 -9.26 4.45 -3.37
CA ASP A 44 -9.87 5.26 -2.31
C ASP A 44 -8.91 5.35 -1.12
N ALA A 45 -8.22 4.27 -0.77
CA ALA A 45 -7.19 4.29 0.26
C ALA A 45 -6.06 5.30 -0.06
N ASP A 46 -5.64 5.39 -1.32
CA ASP A 46 -4.62 6.33 -1.79
C ASP A 46 -5.09 7.78 -1.67
N LEU A 47 -6.32 8.04 -2.14
CA LEU A 47 -6.94 9.36 -2.05
C LEU A 47 -7.09 9.83 -0.60
N LEU A 48 -7.56 8.94 0.29
CA LEU A 48 -7.70 9.22 1.72
C LEU A 48 -6.36 9.54 2.38
N ASP A 49 -5.28 8.86 1.99
CA ASP A 49 -3.93 9.15 2.50
C ASP A 49 -3.47 10.55 2.08
N ASP A 50 -3.72 10.95 0.83
CA ASP A 50 -3.36 12.27 0.33
C ASP A 50 -4.17 13.38 1.02
N GLU A 51 -5.49 13.21 1.15
CA GLU A 51 -6.38 14.15 1.85
C GLU A 51 -6.00 14.32 3.33
N LEU A 52 -5.65 13.21 3.99
CA LEU A 52 -5.20 13.22 5.38
C LEU A 52 -3.89 13.98 5.53
N LEU A 53 -2.91 13.74 4.64
CA LEU A 53 -1.64 14.45 4.64
C LEU A 53 -1.81 15.94 4.37
N GLU A 54 -2.68 16.32 3.44
CA GLU A 54 -2.99 17.73 3.15
C GLU A 54 -3.63 18.41 4.37
N THR A 55 -4.65 17.80 4.95
CA THR A 55 -5.33 18.31 6.16
C THR A 55 -4.35 18.46 7.33
N MET A 56 -3.46 17.48 7.56
CA MET A 56 -2.45 17.56 8.62
C MET A 56 -1.44 18.68 8.35
N LYS A 57 -1.01 18.87 7.10
CA LYS A 57 -0.13 19.98 6.71
C LYS A 57 -0.79 21.32 6.96
N GLU A 58 -2.06 21.49 6.59
CA GLU A 58 -2.80 22.74 6.83
C GLU A 58 -2.90 23.08 8.32
N GLN A 59 -3.27 22.11 9.14
CA GLN A 59 -3.31 22.28 10.60
C GLN A 59 -1.94 22.65 11.17
N LEU A 60 -0.87 22.00 10.68
CA LEU A 60 0.50 22.33 11.05
C LEU A 60 0.84 23.78 10.65
N TRP A 61 0.52 24.20 9.43
CA TRP A 61 0.79 25.56 8.96
C TRP A 61 -0.02 26.63 9.68
N SER A 62 -1.23 26.29 10.11
CA SER A 62 -2.09 27.15 10.92
C SER A 62 -1.49 27.33 12.32
N ALA A 63 -1.04 26.25 12.96
CA ALA A 63 -0.38 26.31 14.27
C ALA A 63 0.89 27.17 14.24
N PHE A 64 1.64 27.13 13.14
CA PHE A 64 2.85 27.94 12.95
C PHE A 64 2.60 29.33 12.35
N SER A 65 1.36 29.71 12.06
CA SER A 65 1.02 31.00 11.43
C SER A 65 1.34 32.22 12.30
N LEU A 66 1.39 32.05 13.62
CA LEU A 66 1.73 33.10 14.60
C LEU A 66 3.23 33.41 14.66
N PHE A 67 4.08 32.56 14.06
CA PHE A 67 5.52 32.78 13.99
C PHE A 67 5.92 33.59 12.75
N LYS A 68 7.12 34.20 12.78
CA LYS A 68 7.62 35.04 11.68
C LYS A 68 7.48 34.32 10.32
N PRO A 69 6.95 34.99 9.28
CA PRO A 69 6.71 34.37 7.97
C PRO A 69 7.98 33.82 7.31
N THR A 70 9.13 34.45 7.58
CA THR A 70 10.46 33.99 7.11
C THR A 70 10.86 32.62 7.67
N PHE A 71 10.39 32.26 8.86
CA PHE A 71 10.64 30.95 9.46
C PHE A 71 9.82 29.88 8.75
N LYS A 72 8.55 30.18 8.42
CA LYS A 72 7.65 29.28 7.70
C LYS A 72 8.28 28.81 6.39
N ASP A 73 8.69 29.72 5.51
CA ASP A 73 9.18 29.36 4.17
C ASP A 73 10.49 28.55 4.16
N LYS A 74 11.36 28.77 5.15
CA LYS A 74 12.61 28.00 5.25
C LYS A 74 12.37 26.58 5.73
N PHE A 75 11.47 26.40 6.71
CA PHE A 75 11.21 25.10 7.34
C PHE A 75 10.06 24.31 6.70
N LYS A 76 9.40 24.85 5.66
CA LYS A 76 8.35 24.14 4.89
C LYS A 76 8.68 22.67 4.57
N PRO A 77 9.78 22.38 3.84
CA PRO A 77 10.11 21.01 3.45
C PRO A 77 10.56 20.14 4.63
N GLU A 78 11.22 20.72 5.63
CA GLU A 78 11.71 19.98 6.80
C GLU A 78 10.54 19.53 7.69
N LEU A 79 9.58 20.42 7.96
CA LEU A 79 8.37 20.10 8.72
C LEU A 79 7.47 19.11 7.96
N ALA A 80 7.36 19.24 6.64
CA ALA A 80 6.64 18.28 5.82
C ALA A 80 7.30 16.89 5.86
N LEU A 81 8.64 16.81 5.81
CA LEU A 81 9.38 15.56 5.98
C LEU A 81 9.14 14.95 7.37
N VAL A 82 9.21 15.75 8.43
CA VAL A 82 8.95 15.27 9.80
C VAL A 82 7.53 14.73 9.92
N LEU A 83 6.53 15.45 9.39
CA LEU A 83 5.15 14.99 9.38
C LEU A 83 5.01 13.66 8.61
N ASN A 84 5.58 13.57 7.42
CA ASN A 84 5.58 12.33 6.62
C ASN A 84 6.28 11.18 7.35
N LEU A 85 7.38 11.43 8.07
CA LEU A 85 8.06 10.42 8.89
C LEU A 85 7.19 9.95 10.06
N VAL A 86 6.53 10.87 10.75
CA VAL A 86 5.62 10.57 11.85
C VAL A 86 4.45 9.71 11.35
N MET A 87 3.80 10.14 10.27
CA MET A 87 2.73 9.39 9.61
C MET A 87 3.20 7.99 9.20
N TYR A 88 4.35 7.91 8.54
CA TYR A 88 4.94 6.65 8.12
C TYR A 88 5.27 5.72 9.31
N LYS A 89 5.81 6.27 10.40
CA LYS A 89 6.18 5.52 11.60
C LYS A 89 4.95 4.92 12.28
N PHE A 90 3.93 5.73 12.53
CA PHE A 90 2.73 5.28 13.25
C PHE A 90 1.82 4.40 12.40
N SER A 91 1.84 4.55 11.07
CA SER A 91 0.99 3.73 10.20
C SER A 91 1.74 2.52 9.62
N VAL A 92 2.70 2.70 8.71
CA VAL A 92 3.27 1.59 7.94
C VAL A 92 4.23 0.76 8.80
N TYR A 93 5.00 1.41 9.67
CA TYR A 93 5.95 0.68 10.51
C TYR A 93 5.24 -0.11 11.61
N ASP A 94 4.31 0.51 12.35
CA ASP A 94 3.63 -0.12 13.49
C ASP A 94 2.44 -1.00 13.05
N MET A 95 1.54 -0.49 12.20
CA MET A 95 0.33 -1.21 11.76
C MET A 95 0.51 -2.01 10.46
N GLY A 96 1.57 -1.77 9.69
CA GLY A 96 1.82 -2.50 8.44
C GLY A 96 0.93 -2.06 7.27
N ALA A 97 0.28 -0.90 7.37
CA ALA A 97 -0.64 -0.36 6.38
C ALA A 97 -0.67 1.18 6.45
N THR A 98 -0.96 1.86 5.34
CA THR A 98 -1.24 3.30 5.37
C THR A 98 -2.57 3.59 6.09
N TYR A 99 -2.81 4.82 6.55
CA TYR A 99 -4.04 5.13 7.29
C TYR A 99 -5.29 4.94 6.44
N GLY A 100 -5.28 5.44 5.20
CA GLY A 100 -6.35 5.22 4.23
C GLY A 100 -6.53 3.75 3.90
N SER A 101 -5.44 2.98 3.82
CA SER A 101 -5.52 1.52 3.67
C SER A 101 -6.21 0.86 4.85
N GLN A 102 -5.90 1.25 6.09
CA GLN A 102 -6.56 0.71 7.27
C GLN A 102 -8.06 1.00 7.29
N LEU A 103 -8.47 2.22 6.91
CA LEU A 103 -9.89 2.59 6.81
C LEU A 103 -10.62 1.76 5.75
N GLN A 104 -9.91 1.39 4.69
CA GLN A 104 -10.39 0.51 3.62
C GLN A 104 -10.22 -0.99 3.95
N ASN A 105 -9.83 -1.33 5.19
CA ASN A 105 -9.57 -2.70 5.63
C ASN A 105 -8.49 -3.42 4.77
N LEU A 106 -7.47 -2.69 4.36
CA LEU A 106 -6.33 -3.19 3.59
C LEU A 106 -5.06 -3.17 4.45
N ALA A 107 -4.28 -4.23 4.34
CA ALA A 107 -2.97 -4.37 4.94
C ALA A 107 -1.92 -4.80 3.90
N TYR A 108 -0.68 -4.36 4.10
CA TYR A 108 0.40 -4.82 3.23
C TYR A 108 0.79 -6.25 3.56
N ARG A 109 1.06 -7.01 2.50
CA ARG A 109 1.58 -8.37 2.55
C ARG A 109 2.83 -8.50 1.70
N ASN A 110 3.79 -9.28 2.18
CA ASN A 110 5.00 -9.58 1.43
C ASN A 110 4.77 -10.71 0.42
N GLU A 111 4.76 -10.38 -0.87
CA GLU A 111 4.53 -11.36 -1.93
C GLU A 111 5.79 -12.18 -2.29
N ARG A 112 7.01 -11.70 -1.96
CA ARG A 112 8.26 -12.46 -2.23
C ARG A 112 8.30 -13.77 -1.46
N LYS A 113 7.83 -13.77 -0.21
CA LYS A 113 7.78 -14.97 0.64
C LYS A 113 6.66 -15.94 0.25
N HIS A 114 5.68 -15.46 -0.51
CA HIS A 114 4.53 -16.24 -1.01
C HIS A 114 4.71 -16.79 -2.42
N ARG A 115 5.92 -16.72 -2.98
CA ARG A 115 6.22 -17.19 -4.34
C ARG A 115 6.46 -18.72 -4.43
N GLY A 116 6.23 -19.47 -3.35
CA GLY A 116 6.32 -20.95 -3.29
C GLY A 116 5.01 -21.66 -3.61
N GLY A 117 5.07 -22.97 -3.90
CA GLY A 117 3.91 -23.80 -4.31
C GLY A 117 2.76 -23.84 -3.29
N LEU A 118 3.04 -23.55 -2.02
CA LEU A 118 2.04 -23.32 -1.00
C LEU A 118 1.67 -21.82 -0.97
N GLN A 119 0.97 -21.36 -2.01
CA GLN A 119 0.24 -20.09 -1.95
C GLN A 119 -0.95 -20.28 -1.01
N SER A 120 -0.69 -20.45 0.29
CA SER A 120 -1.76 -20.47 1.26
C SER A 120 -2.34 -19.07 1.28
N THR A 121 -3.48 -18.90 0.61
CA THR A 121 -4.27 -17.70 0.75
C THR A 121 -4.61 -17.48 2.21
N ALA A 122 -4.59 -18.49 3.09
CA ALA A 122 -4.98 -18.36 4.50
C ALA A 122 -3.93 -17.73 5.43
N ILE A 123 -2.66 -17.62 5.04
CA ILE A 123 -1.60 -17.13 5.94
C ILE A 123 -0.96 -15.85 5.36
N ASP A 124 -1.28 -14.71 5.95
CA ASP A 124 -0.69 -13.44 5.56
C ASP A 124 0.65 -13.25 6.30
N THR A 125 1.75 -13.17 5.54
CA THR A 125 3.09 -12.95 6.10
C THR A 125 3.34 -11.46 6.23
N PRO A 126 3.67 -10.95 7.43
CA PRO A 126 3.90 -9.53 7.64
C PRO A 126 5.16 -9.06 6.91
N LEU A 127 5.26 -7.75 6.71
CA LEU A 127 6.35 -7.14 5.96
C LEU A 127 7.69 -7.33 6.67
N THR A 128 8.73 -7.61 5.88
CA THR A 128 10.09 -7.67 6.41
C THR A 128 10.52 -6.28 6.86
N LYS A 129 11.29 -6.17 7.96
CA LYS A 129 11.84 -4.89 8.47
C LYS A 129 12.55 -4.09 7.37
N ALA A 130 13.33 -4.77 6.52
CA ALA A 130 13.99 -4.16 5.37
C ALA A 130 13.02 -3.59 4.32
N GLN A 131 11.89 -4.28 4.04
CA GLN A 131 10.87 -3.77 3.12
C GLN A 131 10.17 -2.55 3.68
N LYS A 132 9.85 -2.56 4.99
CA LYS A 132 9.30 -1.39 5.68
C LYS A 132 10.26 -0.22 5.50
N ILE A 133 11.49 -0.34 6.01
CA ILE A 133 12.50 0.73 5.95
C ILE A 133 12.72 1.22 4.51
N ALA A 134 12.90 0.31 3.55
CA ALA A 134 13.07 0.69 2.14
C ALA A 134 11.86 1.50 1.62
N TYR A 135 10.64 1.04 1.88
CA TYR A 135 9.44 1.76 1.46
C TYR A 135 9.37 3.15 2.11
N GLY A 136 9.65 3.28 3.41
CA GLY A 136 9.68 4.58 4.09
C GLY A 136 10.76 5.52 3.54
N VAL A 137 11.96 5.02 3.30
CA VAL A 137 13.07 5.81 2.74
C VAL A 137 12.75 6.28 1.32
N PHE A 138 12.19 5.42 0.47
CA PHE A 138 11.84 5.80 -0.90
C PHE A 138 10.64 6.75 -0.97
N THR A 139 9.61 6.56 -0.14
CA THR A 139 8.42 7.41 -0.14
C THR A 139 8.71 8.77 0.48
N VAL A 140 9.21 8.79 1.72
CA VAL A 140 9.48 10.02 2.46
C VAL A 140 10.73 10.72 1.97
N GLY A 141 11.82 9.97 1.80
CA GLY A 141 13.09 10.51 1.32
C GLY A 141 13.03 10.90 -0.15
N GLY A 142 12.30 10.15 -0.98
CA GLY A 142 12.12 10.48 -2.40
C GLY A 142 11.40 11.82 -2.60
N GLN A 143 10.30 12.05 -1.88
CA GLN A 143 9.60 13.33 -1.93
C GLN A 143 10.49 14.49 -1.48
N TYR A 144 11.16 14.36 -0.35
CA TYR A 144 12.05 15.42 0.17
C TYR A 144 13.23 15.72 -0.75
N VAL A 145 13.90 14.69 -1.27
CA VAL A 145 15.02 14.88 -2.21
C VAL A 145 14.53 15.59 -3.47
N MET A 146 13.37 15.22 -4.01
CA MET A 146 12.82 15.88 -5.19
C MET A 146 12.48 17.35 -4.92
N GLU A 147 11.83 17.65 -3.78
CA GLU A 147 11.54 19.03 -3.36
C GLU A 147 12.82 19.85 -3.19
N ARG A 148 13.84 19.26 -2.55
CA ARG A 148 15.13 19.93 -2.33
C ARG A 148 15.88 20.17 -3.63
N LEU A 149 15.91 19.19 -4.53
CA LEU A 149 16.52 19.32 -5.84
C LEU A 149 15.82 20.39 -6.68
N ASN A 150 14.49 20.39 -6.72
CA ASN A 150 13.72 21.40 -7.43
C ASN A 150 14.06 22.80 -6.93
N ARG A 151 14.11 23.01 -5.61
CA ARG A 151 14.50 24.29 -5.02
C ARG A 151 15.91 24.73 -5.44
N VAL A 152 16.89 23.83 -5.35
CA VAL A 152 18.28 24.13 -5.73
C VAL A 152 18.40 24.46 -7.22
N VAL A 153 17.69 23.72 -8.08
CA VAL A 153 17.66 23.97 -9.53
C VAL A 153 17.09 25.35 -9.82
N THR A 154 15.96 25.70 -9.19
CA THR A 154 15.30 27.00 -9.40
C THR A 154 16.16 28.15 -8.89
N GLU A 155 16.75 28.03 -7.69
CA GLU A 155 17.61 29.07 -7.11
C GLU A 155 18.88 29.32 -7.92
N GLN A 156 19.42 28.28 -8.58
CA GLN A 156 20.66 28.36 -9.35
C GLN A 156 20.43 28.52 -10.87
N GLY A 157 19.19 28.59 -11.33
CA GLY A 157 18.88 28.82 -12.75
C GLY A 157 19.48 27.78 -13.70
N TRP A 158 19.55 26.50 -13.32
CA TRP A 158 20.12 25.43 -14.18
C TRP A 158 19.43 25.32 -15.56
N GLY A 159 18.24 25.92 -15.66
CA GLY A 159 17.46 26.15 -16.88
C GLY A 159 18.09 27.09 -17.91
N GLU A 160 18.90 28.06 -17.48
CA GLU A 160 19.38 29.19 -18.30
C GLU A 160 20.89 29.18 -18.55
N LEU A 161 21.63 28.27 -17.91
CA LEU A 161 23.08 28.12 -18.07
C LEU A 161 23.45 27.53 -19.45
N GLN A 162 24.55 28.03 -20.02
CA GLN A 162 25.14 27.56 -21.28
C GLN A 162 25.47 26.05 -21.26
N GLU A 163 25.38 25.40 -22.43
CA GLU A 163 25.35 23.94 -22.60
C GLU A 163 26.60 23.18 -22.13
N ASP A 164 27.75 23.83 -22.05
CA ASP A 164 29.04 23.19 -21.69
C ASP A 164 29.18 22.88 -20.19
N ASN A 165 28.28 23.38 -19.35
CA ASN A 165 28.36 23.20 -17.91
C ASN A 165 27.79 21.84 -17.44
N ILE A 166 28.53 21.15 -16.57
CA ILE A 166 28.12 19.87 -15.95
C ILE A 166 26.74 19.97 -15.28
N ARG A 167 26.39 21.14 -14.73
CA ARG A 167 25.08 21.42 -14.11
C ARG A 167 23.92 21.32 -15.09
N ARG A 168 24.10 21.76 -16.34
CA ARG A 168 23.10 21.66 -17.41
C ARG A 168 22.88 20.20 -17.83
N LYS A 169 23.97 19.43 -17.93
CA LYS A 169 23.90 17.99 -18.20
C LYS A 169 23.19 17.23 -17.07
N ALA A 170 23.46 17.59 -15.81
CA ALA A 170 22.77 17.05 -14.64
C ALA A 170 21.26 17.38 -14.66
N TRP A 171 20.90 18.61 -14.99
CA TRP A 171 19.50 19.01 -15.20
C TRP A 171 18.82 18.19 -16.29
N ASN A 172 19.44 18.05 -17.45
CA ASN A 172 18.89 17.26 -18.56
C ASN A 172 18.75 15.78 -18.17
N LEU A 173 19.69 15.22 -17.40
CA LEU A 173 19.60 13.85 -16.89
C LEU A 173 18.46 13.70 -15.87
N LEU A 174 18.28 14.66 -14.97
CA LEU A 174 17.18 14.68 -14.01
C LEU A 174 15.82 14.79 -14.72
N GLN A 175 15.71 15.65 -15.73
CA GLN A 175 14.49 15.78 -16.55
C GLN A 175 14.19 14.51 -17.32
N LYS A 176 15.18 13.91 -17.99
CA LYS A 176 15.02 12.60 -18.66
C LYS A 176 14.60 11.51 -17.66
N GLY A 177 15.24 11.44 -16.50
CA GLY A 177 14.90 10.50 -15.44
C GLY A 177 13.46 10.67 -14.94
N THR A 178 13.02 11.92 -14.75
CA THR A 178 11.64 12.25 -14.35
C THR A 178 10.64 11.81 -15.42
N SER A 179 10.92 12.06 -16.69
CA SER A 179 10.07 11.62 -17.81
C SER A 179 9.98 10.09 -17.88
N VAL A 180 11.11 9.39 -17.78
CA VAL A 180 11.15 7.92 -17.73
C VAL A 180 10.34 7.39 -16.55
N PHE A 181 10.50 7.98 -15.37
CA PHE A 181 9.74 7.59 -14.18
C PHE A 181 8.23 7.78 -14.38
N ARG A 182 7.80 8.90 -14.98
CA ARG A 182 6.39 9.15 -15.32
C ARG A 182 5.84 8.10 -16.29
N THR A 183 6.60 7.75 -17.34
CA THR A 183 6.21 6.70 -18.29
C THR A 183 6.11 5.34 -17.61
N VAL A 184 7.08 4.97 -16.77
CA VAL A 184 7.04 3.71 -16.02
C VAL A 184 5.88 3.68 -15.03
N SER A 185 5.58 4.81 -14.37
CA SER A 185 4.43 4.95 -13.48
C SER A 185 3.11 4.75 -14.22
N LEU A 186 2.97 5.37 -15.40
CA LEU A 186 1.79 5.20 -16.26
C LEU A 186 1.61 3.74 -16.70
N LEU A 187 2.68 3.09 -17.15
CA LEU A 187 2.64 1.67 -17.51
C LEU A 187 2.29 0.79 -16.30
N ASN A 188 2.82 1.11 -15.12
CA ASN A 188 2.44 0.42 -13.89
C ASN A 188 0.96 0.61 -13.56
N PHE A 189 0.43 1.83 -13.71
CA PHE A 189 -0.97 2.13 -13.48
C PHE A 189 -1.89 1.39 -14.46
N LEU A 190 -1.53 1.30 -15.75
CA LEU A 190 -2.28 0.48 -16.72
C LEU A 190 -2.25 -1.01 -16.35
N ALA A 191 -1.08 -1.52 -15.96
CA ALA A 191 -0.94 -2.89 -15.47
C ALA A 191 -1.73 -3.12 -14.16
N PHE A 192 -1.86 -2.10 -13.32
CA PHE A 192 -2.71 -2.12 -12.13
C PHE A 192 -4.20 -2.15 -12.48
N LEU A 193 -4.66 -1.37 -13.46
CA LEU A 193 -6.06 -1.41 -13.90
C LEU A 193 -6.44 -2.78 -14.45
N TYR A 194 -5.53 -3.45 -15.15
CA TYR A 194 -5.73 -4.80 -15.67
C TYR A 194 -5.69 -5.86 -14.56
N ALA A 195 -4.60 -5.91 -13.76
CA ALA A 195 -4.35 -7.01 -12.81
C ALA A 195 -4.81 -6.75 -11.36
N GLY A 196 -4.89 -5.49 -10.93
CA GLY A 196 -5.33 -5.07 -9.60
C GLY A 196 -4.36 -5.38 -8.44
N LYS A 197 -3.05 -5.53 -8.74
CA LYS A 197 -2.06 -6.05 -7.76
C LYS A 197 -1.22 -5.00 -7.04
N TYR A 198 -0.65 -4.03 -7.75
CA TYR A 198 0.28 -3.03 -7.20
C TYR A 198 -0.09 -1.64 -7.70
N ARG A 199 -0.44 -0.70 -6.81
CA ARG A 199 -0.83 0.66 -7.21
C ARG A 199 0.37 1.50 -7.66
N SER A 200 1.52 1.31 -7.01
CA SER A 200 2.75 2.06 -7.31
C SER A 200 3.89 1.19 -7.83
N VAL A 201 4.84 1.83 -8.53
CA VAL A 201 6.08 1.18 -9.00
C VAL A 201 6.91 0.69 -7.81
N LEU A 202 6.95 1.46 -6.72
CA LEU A 202 7.69 1.12 -5.50
C LEU A 202 7.15 -0.17 -4.88
N GLU A 203 5.82 -0.29 -4.76
CA GLU A 203 5.16 -1.50 -4.27
C GLU A 203 5.47 -2.71 -5.15
N ARG A 204 5.51 -2.54 -6.47
CA ARG A 204 5.88 -3.61 -7.41
C ARG A 204 7.33 -4.06 -7.22
N VAL A 205 8.27 -3.13 -7.09
CA VAL A 205 9.70 -3.44 -6.88
C VAL A 205 9.92 -4.13 -5.54
N LEU A 206 9.30 -3.63 -4.47
CA LEU A 206 9.40 -4.19 -3.13
C LEU A 206 8.55 -5.47 -2.94
N ALA A 207 7.67 -5.76 -3.91
CA ALA A 207 6.68 -6.84 -3.86
C ALA A 207 5.77 -6.74 -2.64
N MET A 208 5.36 -5.51 -2.30
CA MET A 208 4.38 -5.21 -1.27
C MET A 208 3.00 -5.17 -1.92
N ARG A 209 2.13 -6.10 -1.55
CA ARG A 209 0.77 -6.18 -2.10
C ARG A 209 -0.23 -5.80 -1.04
N LEU A 210 -1.23 -4.97 -1.37
CA LEU A 210 -2.38 -4.76 -0.49
C LEU A 210 -3.32 -5.96 -0.53
N VAL A 211 -3.68 -6.47 0.63
CA VAL A 211 -4.63 -7.57 0.85
C VAL A 211 -5.58 -7.14 1.96
N TYR A 212 -6.79 -7.70 1.99
CA TYR A 212 -7.72 -7.43 3.10
C TYR A 212 -7.11 -7.83 4.44
N ALA A 213 -7.12 -6.92 5.41
CA ALA A 213 -6.64 -7.16 6.77
C ALA A 213 -7.53 -8.18 7.50
N ASP A 214 -8.85 -7.96 7.42
CA ASP A 214 -9.87 -8.94 7.79
C ASP A 214 -10.72 -9.29 6.56
N ARG A 215 -10.90 -10.59 6.31
CA ARG A 215 -11.64 -11.10 5.15
C ARG A 215 -13.15 -11.04 5.34
N ASN A 216 -13.60 -11.00 6.60
CA ASN A 216 -15.03 -10.97 6.92
C ASN A 216 -15.63 -9.56 6.82
N SER A 217 -14.83 -8.51 6.95
CA SER A 217 -15.29 -7.12 7.00
C SER A 217 -15.58 -6.50 5.63
N ASN A 218 -15.14 -7.09 4.51
CA ASN A 218 -15.47 -6.60 3.16
C ASN A 218 -17.00 -6.57 2.88
N ARG A 219 -17.79 -7.36 3.61
CA ARG A 219 -19.26 -7.27 3.55
C ARG A 219 -19.79 -6.02 4.26
N GLN A 220 -19.15 -5.56 5.33
CA GLN A 220 -19.70 -4.53 6.23
C GLN A 220 -19.58 -3.10 5.66
N ALA A 221 -18.48 -2.76 4.99
CA ALA A 221 -18.27 -1.41 4.44
C ALA A 221 -19.28 -1.04 3.35
N SER A 222 -19.72 -2.01 2.52
CA SER A 222 -20.79 -1.78 1.54
C SER A 222 -22.15 -1.56 2.19
N PHE A 223 -22.40 -2.13 3.38
CA PHE A 223 -23.67 -1.92 4.07
C PHE A 223 -23.76 -0.57 4.75
N GLU A 224 -22.66 0.02 5.24
CA GLU A 224 -22.77 1.32 5.91
C GLU A 224 -23.21 2.43 4.96
N PHE A 225 -22.63 2.48 3.75
CA PHE A 225 -23.03 3.46 2.74
C PHE A 225 -24.46 3.19 2.22
N LEU A 226 -24.80 1.92 1.97
CA LEU A 226 -26.16 1.52 1.59
C LEU A 226 -27.17 1.87 2.68
N ASN A 227 -26.82 1.65 3.94
CA ASN A 227 -27.67 1.94 5.09
C ASN A 227 -27.86 3.44 5.27
N ARG A 228 -26.80 4.25 5.12
CA ARG A 228 -26.91 5.71 5.13
C ARG A 228 -27.85 6.17 4.01
N GLN A 229 -27.71 5.67 2.79
CA GLN A 229 -28.61 6.01 1.69
C GLN A 229 -30.06 5.55 1.94
N MET A 230 -30.28 4.32 2.43
CA MET A 230 -31.61 3.82 2.80
C MET A 230 -32.27 4.70 3.86
N VAL A 231 -31.53 5.10 4.88
CA VAL A 231 -32.01 5.97 5.96
C VAL A 231 -32.39 7.35 5.41
N TRP A 232 -31.57 7.95 4.55
CA TRP A 232 -31.89 9.23 3.91
C TRP A 232 -33.11 9.14 2.97
N HIS A 233 -33.24 8.04 2.23
CA HIS A 233 -34.43 7.77 1.41
C HIS A 233 -35.68 7.56 2.27
N ALA A 234 -35.58 6.88 3.41
CA ALA A 234 -36.68 6.72 4.35
C ALA A 234 -37.13 8.06 4.94
N PHE A 235 -36.18 8.93 5.35
CA PHE A 235 -36.51 10.26 5.86
C PHE A 235 -37.17 11.17 4.81
N THR A 236 -36.65 11.18 3.58
CA THR A 236 -37.20 12.04 2.51
C THR A 236 -38.58 11.60 2.03
N VAL A 237 -38.84 10.29 1.95
CA VAL A 237 -40.16 9.75 1.60
C VAL A 237 -41.17 9.94 2.73
N SER A 238 -40.76 9.73 3.99
CA SER A 238 -41.63 9.97 5.16
C SER A 238 -42.03 11.44 5.29
N ASN A 239 -41.09 12.37 5.05
CA ASN A 239 -41.37 13.81 5.13
C ASN A 239 -42.33 14.27 4.01
N ARG A 240 -42.32 13.59 2.86
CA ARG A 240 -43.27 13.84 1.75
C ARG A 240 -44.70 13.40 2.05
N LYS A 241 -44.89 12.39 2.92
CA LYS A 241 -46.21 11.89 3.34
C LYS A 241 -46.88 12.71 4.44
N MET A 242 -46.15 13.59 5.14
CA MET A 242 -46.71 14.47 6.18
C MET A 242 -47.22 15.81 5.65
N ASN A 243 -46.89 16.17 4.40
CA ASN A 243 -47.29 17.42 3.74
C ASN A 243 -48.40 17.20 2.67
N GLN A 244 -49.14 16.10 2.76
CA GLN A 244 -50.40 15.83 2.05
C GLN A 244 -51.48 15.55 3.08
#